data_AF-A0A8D0GP19-F1
#
_entry.id   AF-A0A8D0GP19-F1
#
_cell.length_a   1.000
_cell.length_b   1.000
_cell.length_c   1.000
_cell.angle_alpha   90.00
_cell.angle_beta   90.00
_cell.angle_gamma   90.00
#
_symmetry.space_group_name_H-M   'P 1'
#
loop_
_entity.id
_entity.type
_entity.pdbx_description
1 polymer ?
#
loop_
_entity_poly.entity_id
_entity_poly.type
_entity_poly.pdbx_seq_one_letter_code
_entity_poly.pdbx_strand_id
1 'polypeptide(L)'
;MQKNSFNLDDIISCLNKYPKSLVKYLEHLVLDRRIEKEKYHTHLAVLYLEEVLRLKAVAIGDCEKLTEMRTKLQSLLQKSELYRIHFILDKISSTDLHMEFAILYGKLEEHDKALHILVHELKDFTAAEDYCVWSSESKDLLYRQKLFHMLLSIYLNPGKSDSELVMAAVDLLNNHAAEFDAALVLQLVPDSWSVQLLSPFLMGAMRESVHTTRMTRIALGLAEAENVIYKHDKVKQRGNPIVLSNGRVCQVCQSPFCEPAFVRHPNGGVVHTHCASNRLLNSNMIHHLSSPSSRT
;
A
#
# COMPACT_ATOMS: atom_id res chain seq x y z
N MET A 1 33.03 22.97 -14.00
CA MET A 1 33.16 21.58 -13.50
C MET A 1 33.19 20.66 -14.72
N GLN A 2 34.39 20.31 -15.17
CA GLN A 2 34.64 19.62 -16.45
C GLN A 2 33.92 18.27 -16.53
N LYS A 3 33.05 18.13 -17.55
CA LYS A 3 32.62 16.84 -18.08
C LYS A 3 33.87 16.16 -18.64
N ASN A 4 34.47 15.25 -17.88
CA ASN A 4 35.39 14.26 -18.44
C ASN A 4 34.57 13.35 -19.36
N SER A 5 34.46 13.73 -20.63
CA SER A 5 33.86 12.95 -21.71
C SER A 5 34.82 11.84 -22.13
N PHE A 6 35.19 10.96 -21.20
CA PHE A 6 35.76 9.69 -21.62
C PHE A 6 34.62 8.86 -22.18
N ASN A 7 34.80 8.36 -23.40
CA ASN A 7 33.88 7.41 -23.98
C ASN A 7 33.88 6.15 -23.11
N LEU A 8 32.74 5.87 -22.48
CA LEU A 8 32.53 4.75 -21.57
C LEU A 8 32.90 3.41 -22.24
N ASP A 9 32.64 3.29 -23.54
CA ASP A 9 32.90 2.08 -24.31
C ASP A 9 34.41 1.86 -24.53
N ASP A 10 35.19 2.93 -24.67
CA ASP A 10 36.65 2.87 -24.81
C ASP A 10 37.34 2.46 -23.49
N ILE A 11 36.81 2.93 -22.36
CA ILE A 11 37.25 2.50 -21.02
C ILE A 11 36.95 1.02 -20.81
N ILE A 12 35.76 0.54 -21.16
CA ILE A 12 35.39 -0.88 -21.05
C ILE A 12 36.30 -1.74 -21.92
N SER A 13 36.58 -1.31 -23.15
CA SER A 13 37.51 -2.00 -24.06
C SER A 13 38.92 -2.13 -23.47
N CYS A 14 39.41 -1.08 -22.81
CA CYS A 14 40.71 -1.10 -22.13
C CYS A 14 40.70 -1.99 -20.87
N LEU A 15 39.59 -1.98 -20.12
CA LEU A 15 39.42 -2.72 -18.87
C LEU A 15 39.12 -4.21 -19.07
N ASN A 16 38.75 -4.66 -20.28
CA ASN A 16 38.64 -6.09 -20.61
C ASN A 16 39.92 -6.89 -20.30
N LYS A 17 41.08 -6.23 -20.24
CA LYS A 17 42.35 -6.85 -19.84
C LYS A 17 42.45 -7.13 -18.33
N TYR A 18 41.61 -6.52 -17.51
CA TYR A 18 41.64 -6.59 -16.04
C TYR A 18 40.23 -6.86 -15.48
N PRO A 19 39.81 -8.13 -15.37
CA PRO A 19 38.41 -8.49 -15.06
C PRO A 19 37.93 -7.95 -13.71
N LYS A 20 38.78 -7.94 -12.68
CA LYS A 20 38.43 -7.40 -11.35
C LYS A 20 38.17 -5.89 -11.36
N SER A 21 38.94 -5.14 -12.15
CA SER A 21 38.78 -3.69 -12.28
C SER A 21 37.57 -3.34 -13.15
N LEU A 22 37.30 -4.16 -14.16
CA LEU A 22 36.13 -4.04 -15.02
C LEU A 22 34.82 -4.23 -14.24
N VAL A 23 34.73 -5.25 -13.38
CA VAL A 23 33.55 -5.49 -12.52
C VAL A 23 33.29 -4.29 -11.62
N LYS A 24 34.30 -3.79 -10.91
CA LYS A 24 34.15 -2.61 -10.03
C LYS A 24 33.73 -1.34 -10.79
N TYR A 25 34.24 -1.18 -12.01
CA TYR A 25 33.87 -0.06 -12.85
C TYR A 25 32.41 -0.16 -13.31
N LEU A 26 31.99 -1.33 -13.78
CA LEU A 26 30.60 -1.58 -14.18
C LEU A 26 29.62 -1.50 -13.00
N GLU A 27 30.01 -1.98 -11.82
CA GLU A 27 29.27 -1.78 -10.56
C GLU A 27 29.03 -0.29 -10.30
N HIS A 28 30.06 0.54 -10.40
CA HIS A 28 29.93 1.99 -10.23
C HIS A 28 29.02 2.61 -11.31
N LEU A 29 29.11 2.15 -12.56
CA LEU A 29 28.26 2.67 -13.64
C LEU A 29 26.78 2.28 -13.48
N VAL A 30 26.51 1.06 -13.04
CA VAL A 30 25.16 0.49 -12.93
C VAL A 30 24.48 0.87 -11.61
N LEU A 31 25.18 0.72 -10.49
CA LEU A 31 24.61 0.90 -9.15
C LEU A 31 24.66 2.37 -8.69
N ASP A 32 25.82 3.02 -8.82
CA ASP A 32 26.00 4.39 -8.31
C ASP A 32 25.53 5.44 -9.32
N ARG A 33 25.90 5.28 -10.61
CA ARG A 33 25.55 6.24 -11.66
C ARG A 33 24.22 5.96 -12.37
N ARG A 34 23.60 4.81 -12.10
CA ARG A 34 22.31 4.37 -12.68
C ARG A 34 22.22 4.59 -14.19
N ILE A 35 23.27 4.23 -14.93
CA ILE A 35 23.27 4.39 -16.37
C ILE A 35 22.32 3.36 -17.00
N GLU A 36 21.32 3.85 -17.74
CA GLU A 36 20.25 3.04 -18.36
C GLU A 36 20.67 2.43 -19.72
N LYS A 37 21.91 1.95 -19.85
CA LYS A 37 22.35 1.27 -21.09
C LYS A 37 22.32 -0.24 -20.90
N GLU A 38 21.41 -0.91 -21.62
CA GLU A 38 21.19 -2.36 -21.60
C GLU A 38 22.49 -3.19 -21.72
N LYS A 39 23.42 -2.72 -22.55
CA LYS A 39 24.72 -3.38 -22.78
C LYS A 39 25.54 -3.52 -21.50
N TYR A 40 25.55 -2.53 -20.62
CA TYR A 40 26.39 -2.54 -19.41
C TYR A 40 25.83 -3.48 -18.34
N HIS A 41 24.52 -3.50 -18.16
CA HIS A 41 23.85 -4.42 -17.24
C HIS A 41 23.99 -5.87 -17.71
N THR A 42 23.79 -6.12 -19.01
CA THR A 42 24.01 -7.46 -19.59
C THR A 42 25.46 -7.91 -19.42
N HIS A 43 26.43 -7.01 -19.68
CA HIS A 43 27.84 -7.33 -19.54
C HIS A 43 28.24 -7.60 -18.07
N LEU A 44 27.74 -6.79 -17.13
CA LEU A 44 27.96 -7.01 -15.70
C LEU A 44 27.36 -8.35 -15.23
N ALA A 45 26.15 -8.68 -15.67
CA ALA A 45 25.50 -9.96 -15.33
C ALA A 45 26.31 -11.16 -15.85
N VAL A 46 26.86 -11.07 -17.08
CA VAL A 46 27.72 -12.12 -17.64
C VAL A 46 29.01 -12.27 -16.84
N LEU A 47 29.66 -11.17 -16.45
CA LEU A 47 30.89 -11.23 -15.65
C LEU A 47 30.65 -11.83 -14.27
N TYR A 48 29.53 -11.49 -13.62
CA TYR A 48 29.14 -12.14 -12.37
C TYR A 48 28.86 -13.63 -12.56
N LEU A 49 28.16 -14.01 -13.63
CA LEU A 49 27.89 -15.41 -13.94
C LEU A 49 29.18 -16.19 -14.17
N GLU A 50 30.09 -15.68 -14.98
CA GLU A 50 31.39 -16.32 -15.27
C GLU A 50 32.22 -16.49 -13.99
N GLU A 51 32.24 -15.49 -13.10
CA GLU A 51 32.94 -15.59 -11.83
C GLU A 51 32.29 -16.60 -10.88
N VAL A 52 30.97 -16.67 -10.80
CA VAL A 52 30.24 -17.69 -10.03
C VAL A 52 30.57 -19.09 -10.54
N LEU A 53 30.58 -19.31 -11.85
CA LEU A 53 30.93 -20.60 -12.46
C LEU A 53 32.40 -20.96 -12.22
N ARG A 54 33.30 -20.00 -12.31
CA ARG A 54 34.73 -20.18 -12.01
C ARG A 54 34.94 -20.58 -10.56
N LEU A 55 34.31 -19.89 -9.61
CA LEU A 55 34.39 -20.21 -8.17
C LEU A 55 33.81 -21.60 -7.87
N LYS A 56 32.74 -21.98 -8.54
CA LYS A 56 32.12 -23.30 -8.41
C LYS A 56 33.03 -24.43 -8.91
N ALA A 57 33.76 -24.22 -10.01
CA ALA A 57 34.68 -25.22 -10.56
C ALA A 57 35.91 -25.49 -9.66
N VAL A 58 36.29 -24.52 -8.81
CA VAL A 58 37.49 -24.59 -7.95
C VAL A 58 37.15 -25.09 -6.52
N ALA A 59 35.90 -25.45 -6.26
CA ALA A 59 35.34 -25.63 -4.91
C ALA A 59 36.01 -26.74 -4.06
N ILE A 60 37.04 -26.37 -3.29
CA ILE A 60 37.48 -27.09 -2.07
C ILE A 60 37.49 -26.16 -0.83
N GLY A 61 37.32 -24.83 -0.95
CA GLY A 61 37.37 -23.95 0.24
C GLY A 61 36.77 -22.53 0.17
N ASP A 62 36.21 -22.07 -0.95
CA ASP A 62 35.74 -20.68 -1.13
C ASP A 62 34.19 -20.54 -1.12
N CYS A 63 33.51 -21.26 -0.23
CA CYS A 63 32.03 -21.29 -0.14
C CYS A 63 31.43 -19.90 0.18
N GLU A 64 32.08 -19.12 1.06
CA GLU A 64 31.60 -17.79 1.45
C GLU A 64 31.65 -16.80 0.28
N LYS A 65 32.77 -16.76 -0.45
CA LYS A 65 32.91 -15.90 -1.64
C LYS A 65 31.95 -16.28 -2.74
N LEU A 66 31.71 -17.58 -2.94
CA LEU A 66 30.73 -18.07 -3.90
C LEU A 66 29.33 -17.56 -3.55
N THR A 67 28.95 -17.64 -2.27
CA THR A 67 27.66 -17.16 -1.78
C THR A 67 27.53 -15.65 -1.96
N GLU A 68 28.55 -14.87 -1.60
CA GLU A 68 28.55 -13.42 -1.79
C GLU A 68 28.37 -13.03 -3.27
N MET A 69 29.09 -13.70 -4.18
CA MET A 69 28.99 -13.44 -5.61
C MET A 69 27.62 -13.84 -6.19
N ARG A 70 27.02 -14.95 -5.71
CA ARG A 70 25.66 -15.33 -6.09
C ARG A 70 24.64 -14.32 -5.62
N THR A 71 24.73 -13.84 -4.38
CA THR A 71 23.83 -12.80 -3.86
C THR A 71 23.96 -11.50 -4.66
N LYS A 72 25.18 -11.11 -5.05
CA LYS A 72 25.40 -9.96 -5.94
C LYS A 72 24.72 -10.16 -7.29
N LEU A 73 24.91 -11.32 -7.93
CA LEU A 73 24.25 -11.66 -9.20
C LEU A 73 22.72 -11.61 -9.07
N GLN A 74 22.16 -12.29 -8.08
CA GLN A 74 20.71 -12.31 -7.83
C GLN A 74 20.15 -10.91 -7.60
N SER A 75 20.85 -10.09 -6.80
CA SER A 75 20.42 -8.72 -6.53
C SER A 75 20.42 -7.84 -7.80
N LEU A 76 21.39 -8.04 -8.70
CA LEU A 76 21.44 -7.35 -9.99
C LEU A 76 20.27 -7.79 -10.88
N LEU A 77 20.03 -9.11 -10.98
CA LEU A 77 18.96 -9.67 -11.80
C LEU A 77 17.57 -9.27 -11.33
N GLN A 78 17.37 -9.12 -10.01
CA GLN A 78 16.12 -8.67 -9.42
C GLN A 78 15.88 -7.17 -9.64
N LYS A 79 16.89 -6.33 -9.40
CA LYS A 79 16.77 -4.86 -9.40
C LYS A 79 16.85 -4.23 -10.79
N SER A 80 17.66 -4.80 -11.68
CA SER A 80 17.77 -4.29 -13.04
C SER A 80 16.67 -4.86 -13.92
N GLU A 81 16.14 -4.04 -14.82
CA GLU A 81 15.24 -4.45 -15.89
C GLU A 81 15.92 -4.37 -17.27
N LEU A 82 17.13 -3.83 -17.30
CA LEU A 82 17.81 -3.42 -18.54
C LEU A 82 18.86 -4.45 -18.95
N TYR A 83 18.50 -5.72 -19.11
CA TYR A 83 19.43 -6.74 -19.62
C TYR A 83 18.74 -7.74 -20.54
N ARG A 84 19.54 -8.41 -21.38
CA ARG A 84 19.04 -9.42 -22.30
C ARG A 84 18.73 -10.73 -21.59
N ILE A 85 17.48 -10.87 -21.11
CA ILE A 85 17.04 -12.04 -20.34
C ILE A 85 17.33 -13.35 -21.07
N HIS A 86 16.93 -13.47 -22.35
CA HIS A 86 17.17 -14.69 -23.14
C HIS A 86 18.65 -15.04 -23.32
N PHE A 87 19.53 -14.03 -23.42
CA PHE A 87 20.96 -14.27 -23.56
C PHE A 87 21.59 -14.81 -22.27
N ILE A 88 21.14 -14.30 -21.11
CA ILE A 88 21.58 -14.81 -19.82
C ILE A 88 21.00 -16.21 -19.59
N LEU A 89 19.73 -16.44 -19.94
CA LEU A 89 19.06 -17.73 -19.77
C LEU A 89 19.72 -18.84 -20.61
N ASP A 90 20.14 -18.55 -21.85
CA ASP A 90 20.87 -19.49 -22.70
C ASP A 90 22.24 -19.87 -22.10
N LYS A 91 22.95 -18.90 -21.50
CA LYS A 91 24.21 -19.15 -20.80
C LYS A 91 24.04 -19.98 -19.52
N ILE A 92 22.93 -19.81 -18.81
CA ILE A 92 22.66 -20.54 -17.55
C ILE A 92 22.08 -21.93 -17.83
N SER A 93 21.49 -22.17 -19.02
CA SER A 93 20.84 -23.43 -19.43
C SER A 93 21.65 -24.72 -19.16
N SER A 94 22.98 -24.62 -19.19
CA SER A 94 23.91 -25.72 -18.95
C SER A 94 24.39 -25.84 -17.48
N THR A 95 23.81 -25.08 -16.56
CA THR A 95 24.27 -24.94 -15.17
C THR A 95 23.12 -25.18 -14.18
N ASP A 96 23.44 -25.48 -12.92
CA ASP A 96 22.51 -25.80 -11.82
C ASP A 96 22.20 -24.57 -10.93
N LEU A 97 22.12 -23.38 -11.54
CA LEU A 97 21.80 -22.11 -10.87
C LEU A 97 20.28 -21.88 -10.82
N HIS A 98 19.57 -22.75 -10.09
CA HIS A 98 18.10 -22.77 -10.04
C HIS A 98 17.46 -21.46 -9.54
N MET A 99 18.05 -20.78 -8.55
CA MET A 99 17.52 -19.52 -8.02
C MET A 99 17.59 -18.41 -9.07
N GLU A 100 18.71 -18.32 -9.78
CA GLU A 100 18.92 -17.36 -10.85
C GLU A 100 17.96 -17.64 -12.02
N PHE A 101 17.67 -18.90 -12.35
CA PHE A 101 16.61 -19.25 -13.31
C PHE A 101 15.23 -18.77 -12.87
N ALA A 102 14.86 -18.99 -11.60
CA ALA A 102 13.55 -18.58 -11.10
C ALA A 102 13.35 -17.05 -11.22
N ILE A 103 14.39 -16.27 -10.92
CA ILE A 103 14.37 -14.81 -11.09
C ILE A 103 14.18 -14.44 -12.57
N LEU A 104 14.91 -15.08 -13.49
CA LEU A 104 14.82 -14.80 -14.93
C LEU A 104 13.44 -15.17 -15.51
N TYR A 105 12.90 -16.34 -15.15
CA TYR A 105 11.54 -16.73 -15.55
C TYR A 105 10.49 -15.78 -14.98
N GLY A 106 10.68 -15.27 -13.77
CA GLY A 106 9.82 -14.21 -13.23
C GLY A 106 9.87 -12.91 -14.02
N LYS A 107 11.04 -12.52 -14.55
CA LYS A 107 11.15 -11.36 -15.45
C LYS A 107 10.53 -11.60 -16.83
N LEU A 108 10.39 -12.86 -17.26
CA LEU A 108 9.65 -13.24 -18.47
C LEU A 108 8.14 -13.39 -18.24
N GLU A 109 7.64 -13.11 -17.02
CA GLU A 109 6.26 -13.35 -16.60
C GLU A 109 5.82 -14.83 -16.66
N GLU A 110 6.77 -15.75 -16.78
CA GLU A 110 6.56 -17.21 -16.71
C GLU A 110 6.63 -17.68 -15.24
N HIS A 111 5.68 -17.20 -14.43
CA HIS A 111 5.64 -17.45 -12.99
C HIS A 111 5.45 -18.93 -12.63
N ASP A 112 4.75 -19.69 -13.46
CA ASP A 112 4.52 -21.12 -13.25
C ASP A 112 5.84 -21.90 -13.21
N LYS A 113 6.73 -21.64 -14.17
CA LYS A 113 8.05 -22.29 -14.25
C LYS A 113 8.95 -21.81 -13.12
N ALA A 114 8.93 -20.50 -12.82
CA ALA A 114 9.72 -19.94 -11.74
C ALA A 114 9.37 -20.58 -10.39
N LEU A 115 8.08 -20.63 -10.04
CA LEU A 115 7.60 -21.24 -8.81
C LEU A 115 7.86 -22.75 -8.80
N HIS A 116 7.68 -23.45 -9.92
CA HIS A 116 8.00 -24.88 -10.01
C HIS A 116 9.47 -25.15 -9.69
N ILE A 117 10.40 -24.32 -10.17
CA ILE A 117 11.84 -24.45 -9.86
C ILE A 117 12.11 -24.23 -8.36
N LEU A 118 11.51 -23.21 -7.76
CA LEU A 118 11.69 -22.91 -6.32
C LEU A 118 11.15 -24.06 -5.44
N VAL A 119 9.99 -24.59 -5.80
CA VAL A 119 9.29 -25.60 -5.00
C VAL A 119 9.85 -27.01 -5.21
N HIS A 120 10.08 -27.44 -6.44
CA HIS A 120 10.44 -28.83 -6.73
C HIS A 120 11.95 -29.06 -6.83
N GLU A 121 12.71 -28.12 -7.38
CA GLU A 121 14.16 -28.28 -7.57
C GLU A 121 14.94 -27.79 -6.34
N LEU A 122 14.60 -26.60 -5.83
CA LEU A 122 15.26 -26.04 -4.64
C LEU A 122 14.66 -26.50 -3.32
N LYS A 123 13.38 -26.90 -3.30
CA LYS A 123 12.61 -27.20 -2.08
C LYS A 123 12.68 -26.06 -1.04
N ASP A 124 12.79 -24.82 -1.51
CA ASP A 124 12.86 -23.63 -0.65
C ASP A 124 11.51 -22.90 -0.70
N PHE A 125 10.65 -23.24 0.26
CA PHE A 125 9.30 -22.69 0.37
C PHE A 125 9.31 -21.21 0.75
N THR A 126 10.26 -20.79 1.58
CA THR A 126 10.42 -19.39 1.98
C THR A 126 10.80 -18.54 0.77
N ALA A 127 11.75 -19.01 -0.05
CA ALA A 127 12.12 -18.30 -1.28
C ALA A 127 10.97 -18.20 -2.29
N ALA A 128 10.07 -19.21 -2.33
CA ALA A 128 8.87 -19.16 -3.17
C ALA A 128 7.85 -18.10 -2.69
N GLU A 129 7.69 -17.94 -1.38
CA GLU A 129 6.87 -16.88 -0.80
C GLU A 129 7.48 -15.50 -1.06
N ASP A 130 8.78 -15.34 -0.80
CA ASP A 130 9.52 -14.09 -1.07
C ASP A 130 9.45 -13.69 -2.54
N TYR A 131 9.48 -14.68 -3.45
CA TYR A 131 9.28 -14.44 -4.88
C TYR A 131 7.89 -13.88 -5.19
N CYS A 132 6.83 -14.41 -4.57
CA CYS A 132 5.47 -13.89 -4.76
C CYS A 132 5.37 -12.44 -4.27
N VAL A 133 6.05 -12.11 -3.16
CA VAL A 133 6.12 -10.75 -2.64
C VAL A 133 6.87 -9.82 -3.58
N TRP A 134 8.07 -10.21 -3.98
CA TRP A 134 8.91 -9.45 -4.90
C TRP A 134 8.24 -9.21 -6.24
N SER A 135 7.65 -10.25 -6.85
CA SER A 135 7.01 -10.14 -8.16
C SER A 135 5.71 -9.32 -8.13
N SER A 136 5.13 -9.08 -6.94
CA SER A 136 3.92 -8.29 -6.78
C SER A 136 4.15 -6.87 -6.23
N GLU A 137 5.38 -6.49 -5.89
CA GLU A 137 5.71 -5.21 -5.22
C GLU A 137 5.20 -3.98 -5.99
N SER A 138 5.21 -4.02 -7.31
CA SER A 138 4.78 -2.92 -8.20
C SER A 138 3.41 -3.15 -8.86
N LYS A 139 2.67 -4.19 -8.45
CA LYS A 139 1.44 -4.66 -9.12
C LYS A 139 0.23 -4.57 -8.19
N ASP A 140 -0.96 -4.74 -8.76
CA ASP A 140 -2.22 -4.69 -8.03
C ASP A 140 -2.40 -5.91 -7.09
N LEU A 141 -3.25 -5.74 -6.07
CA LEU A 141 -3.61 -6.81 -5.12
C LEU A 141 -4.12 -8.08 -5.82
N LEU A 142 -4.92 -7.96 -6.89
CA LEU A 142 -5.41 -9.11 -7.64
C LEU A 142 -4.27 -9.92 -8.29
N TYR A 143 -3.22 -9.24 -8.72
CA TYR A 143 -2.04 -9.89 -9.29
C TYR A 143 -1.28 -10.68 -8.23
N ARG A 144 -1.10 -10.07 -7.05
CA ARG A 144 -0.50 -10.71 -5.89
C ARG A 144 -1.26 -11.97 -5.49
N GLN A 145 -2.58 -11.85 -5.33
CA GLN A 145 -3.45 -12.98 -5.01
C GLN A 145 -3.31 -14.10 -6.06
N LYS A 146 -3.26 -13.76 -7.36
CA LYS A 146 -3.06 -14.75 -8.43
C LYS A 146 -1.75 -15.54 -8.27
N LEU A 147 -0.65 -14.88 -7.90
CA LEU A 147 0.64 -15.56 -7.66
C LEU A 147 0.57 -16.51 -6.46
N PHE A 148 -0.02 -16.07 -5.35
CA PHE A 148 -0.21 -16.92 -4.17
C PHE A 148 -1.11 -18.13 -4.46
N HIS A 149 -2.19 -17.96 -5.23
CA HIS A 149 -3.02 -19.09 -5.67
C HIS A 149 -2.26 -20.04 -6.60
N MET A 150 -1.39 -19.51 -7.46
CA MET A 150 -0.53 -20.34 -8.31
C MET A 150 0.45 -21.16 -7.46
N LEU A 151 1.11 -20.55 -6.47
CA LEU A 151 2.00 -21.25 -5.54
C LEU A 151 1.24 -22.35 -4.77
N LEU A 152 0.05 -22.04 -4.25
CA LEU A 152 -0.81 -23.02 -3.58
C LEU A 152 -1.15 -24.18 -4.51
N SER A 153 -1.51 -23.91 -5.77
CA SER A 153 -1.84 -24.97 -6.74
C SER A 153 -0.66 -25.89 -7.02
N ILE A 154 0.58 -25.37 -6.99
CA ILE A 154 1.80 -26.15 -7.17
C ILE A 154 2.01 -27.06 -5.95
N TYR A 155 1.81 -26.56 -4.73
CA TYR A 155 1.91 -27.37 -3.51
C TYR A 155 0.85 -28.48 -3.44
N LEU A 156 -0.35 -28.22 -3.96
CA LEU A 156 -1.46 -29.18 -3.94
C LEU A 156 -1.44 -30.18 -5.12
N ASN A 157 -0.50 -30.05 -6.07
CA ASN A 157 -0.46 -30.88 -7.26
C ASN A 157 -0.14 -32.37 -6.91
N PRO A 158 -1.01 -33.34 -7.27
CA PRO A 158 -0.95 -34.74 -6.80
C PRO A 158 0.21 -35.60 -7.34
N GLY A 159 1.30 -35.01 -7.83
CA GLY A 159 2.42 -35.75 -8.44
C GLY A 159 3.21 -36.62 -7.44
N LYS A 160 3.30 -36.20 -6.18
CA LYS A 160 3.86 -36.96 -5.06
C LYS A 160 3.15 -36.47 -3.80
N SER A 161 2.52 -37.36 -3.04
CA SER A 161 2.00 -37.05 -1.69
C SER A 161 3.18 -36.84 -0.74
N ASP A 162 3.91 -35.75 -0.96
CA ASP A 162 5.03 -35.33 -0.14
C ASP A 162 4.44 -34.60 1.07
N SER A 163 4.64 -35.18 2.25
CA SER A 163 4.16 -34.58 3.51
C SER A 163 4.74 -33.18 3.69
N GLU A 164 5.92 -32.89 3.12
CA GLU A 164 6.54 -31.56 3.14
C GLU A 164 5.70 -30.51 2.40
N LEU A 165 5.19 -30.84 1.21
CA LEU A 165 4.37 -29.92 0.41
C LEU A 165 3.01 -29.64 1.05
N VAL A 166 2.43 -30.65 1.71
CA VAL A 166 1.19 -30.47 2.47
C VAL A 166 1.41 -29.52 3.64
N MET A 167 2.51 -29.67 4.40
CA MET A 167 2.85 -28.74 5.48
C MET A 167 3.11 -27.33 4.94
N ALA A 168 3.89 -27.19 3.87
CA ALA A 168 4.14 -25.90 3.23
C ALA A 168 2.85 -25.22 2.74
N ALA A 169 1.89 -25.96 2.19
CA ALA A 169 0.60 -25.41 1.79
C ALA A 169 -0.23 -24.92 2.98
N VAL A 170 -0.24 -25.67 4.08
CA VAL A 170 -0.93 -25.26 5.32
C VAL A 170 -0.28 -24.00 5.91
N ASP A 171 1.06 -23.96 5.97
CA ASP A 171 1.80 -22.82 6.48
C ASP A 171 1.58 -21.58 5.60
N LEU A 172 1.59 -21.73 4.28
CA LEU A 172 1.30 -20.66 3.32
C LEU A 172 -0.08 -20.06 3.57
N LEU A 173 -1.12 -20.90 3.70
CA LEU A 173 -2.48 -20.46 3.98
C LEU A 173 -2.58 -19.72 5.31
N ASN A 174 -1.92 -20.22 6.36
CA ASN A 174 -1.99 -19.62 7.69
C ASN A 174 -1.24 -18.28 7.78
N ASN A 175 -0.06 -18.18 7.15
CA ASN A 175 0.78 -16.99 7.21
C ASN A 175 0.28 -15.85 6.31
N HIS A 176 -0.34 -16.19 5.18
CA HIS A 176 -0.78 -15.23 4.16
C HIS A 176 -2.30 -15.26 3.95
N ALA A 177 -3.08 -15.49 4.99
CA ALA A 177 -4.54 -15.70 4.88
C ALA A 177 -5.30 -14.55 4.18
N ALA A 178 -4.80 -13.31 4.23
CA ALA A 178 -5.37 -12.15 3.55
C ALA A 178 -5.14 -12.13 2.03
N GLU A 179 -4.16 -12.90 1.54
CA GLU A 179 -3.80 -13.00 0.12
C GLU A 179 -4.66 -14.04 -0.63
N PHE A 180 -5.58 -14.70 0.07
CA PHE A 180 -6.41 -15.76 -0.48
C PHE A 180 -7.90 -15.41 -0.44
N ASP A 181 -8.62 -15.81 -1.50
CA ASP A 181 -10.07 -15.90 -1.44
C ASP A 181 -10.42 -17.24 -0.78
N ALA A 182 -10.99 -17.18 0.43
CA ALA A 182 -11.37 -18.37 1.18
C ALA A 182 -12.31 -19.29 0.39
N ALA A 183 -13.21 -18.74 -0.44
CA ALA A 183 -14.14 -19.55 -1.23
C ALA A 183 -13.44 -20.31 -2.37
N LEU A 184 -12.40 -19.71 -2.97
CA LEU A 184 -11.59 -20.38 -3.98
C LEU A 184 -10.66 -21.42 -3.36
N VAL A 185 -10.02 -21.12 -2.23
CA VAL A 185 -9.16 -22.07 -1.52
C VAL A 185 -9.94 -23.33 -1.13
N LEU A 186 -11.16 -23.19 -0.61
CA LEU A 186 -12.00 -24.34 -0.24
C LEU A 186 -12.38 -25.23 -1.44
N GLN A 187 -12.35 -24.73 -2.67
CA GLN A 187 -12.56 -25.53 -3.89
C GLN A 187 -11.28 -26.22 -4.37
N LEU A 188 -10.11 -25.73 -3.99
CA LEU A 188 -8.81 -26.24 -4.41
C LEU A 188 -8.24 -27.27 -3.43
N VAL A 189 -8.51 -27.11 -2.14
CA VAL A 189 -7.97 -27.98 -1.08
C VAL A 189 -8.55 -29.40 -1.22
N PRO A 190 -7.72 -30.46 -1.04
CA PRO A 190 -8.20 -31.84 -1.08
C PRO A 190 -9.27 -32.15 -0.01
N ASP A 191 -10.27 -32.96 -0.37
CA ASP A 191 -11.32 -33.43 0.54
C ASP A 191 -10.80 -34.24 1.74
N SER A 192 -9.54 -34.71 1.67
CA SER A 192 -8.88 -35.43 2.77
C SER A 192 -8.48 -34.53 3.94
N TRP A 193 -8.45 -33.21 3.75
CA TRP A 193 -8.05 -32.25 4.79
C TRP A 193 -9.20 -31.98 5.76
N SER A 194 -8.89 -32.03 7.06
CA SER A 194 -9.89 -31.72 8.09
C SER A 194 -10.13 -30.21 8.21
N VAL A 195 -11.36 -29.82 8.55
CA VAL A 195 -11.69 -28.42 8.87
C VAL A 195 -10.84 -27.87 10.03
N GLN A 196 -10.44 -28.75 10.96
CA GLN A 196 -9.56 -28.35 12.08
C GLN A 196 -8.19 -27.86 11.59
N LEU A 197 -7.65 -28.47 10.54
CA LEU A 197 -6.39 -28.05 9.91
C LEU A 197 -6.51 -26.67 9.25
N LEU A 198 -7.66 -26.38 8.64
CA LEU A 198 -7.94 -25.11 7.96
C LEU A 198 -8.44 -24.00 8.91
N SER A 199 -8.74 -24.32 10.16
CA SER A 199 -9.33 -23.39 11.12
C SER A 199 -8.53 -22.09 11.29
N PRO A 200 -7.19 -22.11 11.45
CA PRO A 200 -6.40 -20.88 11.59
C PRO A 200 -6.48 -20.00 10.34
N PHE A 201 -6.35 -20.60 9.15
CA PHE A 201 -6.56 -19.92 7.87
C PHE A 201 -7.94 -19.28 7.76
N LEU A 202 -9.02 -20.04 8.01
CA LEU A 202 -10.39 -19.54 7.90
C LEU A 202 -10.66 -18.38 8.87
N MET A 203 -10.15 -18.48 10.10
CA MET A 203 -10.20 -17.39 11.07
C MET A 203 -9.42 -16.16 10.59
N GLY A 204 -8.25 -16.37 9.96
CA GLY A 204 -7.43 -15.32 9.37
C GLY A 204 -8.13 -14.61 8.22
N ALA A 205 -8.60 -15.35 7.22
CA ALA A 205 -9.24 -14.84 6.02
C ALA A 205 -10.53 -14.06 6.32
N MET A 206 -11.31 -14.50 7.33
CA MET A 206 -12.52 -13.78 7.75
C MET A 206 -12.24 -12.61 8.69
N ARG A 207 -11.06 -12.53 9.32
CA ARG A 207 -10.75 -11.52 10.35
C ARG A 207 -10.91 -10.11 9.81
N GLU A 208 -10.36 -9.83 8.64
CA GLU A 208 -10.39 -8.49 8.04
C GLU A 208 -11.81 -8.06 7.67
N SER A 209 -12.59 -8.96 7.05
CA SER A 209 -13.99 -8.71 6.70
C SER A 209 -14.86 -8.45 7.94
N VAL A 210 -14.69 -9.28 8.98
CA VAL A 210 -15.41 -9.12 10.26
C VAL A 210 -14.98 -7.83 10.96
N HIS A 211 -13.69 -7.52 10.99
CA HIS A 211 -13.16 -6.30 11.57
C HIS A 211 -13.72 -5.06 10.86
N THR A 212 -13.64 -5.03 9.53
CA THR A 212 -14.16 -3.95 8.70
C THR A 212 -15.65 -3.74 8.95
N THR A 213 -16.45 -4.80 8.89
CA THR A 213 -17.90 -4.73 9.15
C THR A 213 -18.19 -4.16 10.54
N ARG A 214 -17.48 -4.62 11.58
CA ARG A 214 -17.65 -4.12 12.94
C ARG A 214 -17.25 -2.66 13.07
N MET A 215 -16.11 -2.26 12.51
CA MET A 215 -15.63 -0.88 12.55
C MET A 215 -16.55 0.08 11.78
N THR A 216 -17.03 -0.32 10.60
CA THR A 216 -18.01 0.46 9.83
C THR A 216 -19.29 0.68 10.63
N ARG A 217 -19.79 -0.35 11.32
CA ARG A 217 -20.98 -0.21 12.18
C ARG A 217 -20.75 0.76 13.35
N ILE A 218 -19.57 0.74 13.96
CA ILE A 218 -19.22 1.68 15.03
C ILE A 218 -19.15 3.11 14.47
N ALA A 219 -18.44 3.32 13.37
CA ALA A 219 -18.32 4.63 12.72
C ALA A 219 -19.69 5.19 12.33
N LEU A 220 -20.58 4.36 11.78
CA LEU A 220 -21.96 4.73 11.48
C LEU A 220 -22.71 5.17 12.75
N GLY A 221 -22.66 4.37 13.81
CA GLY A 221 -23.34 4.70 15.07
C GLY A 221 -22.83 6.01 15.70
N LEU A 222 -21.52 6.28 15.60
CA LEU A 222 -20.94 7.55 16.06
C LEU A 222 -21.43 8.74 15.23
N ALA A 223 -21.45 8.61 13.90
CA ALA A 223 -21.94 9.65 13.00
C ALA A 223 -23.44 9.94 13.22
N GLU A 224 -24.24 8.89 13.47
CA GLU A 224 -25.65 9.03 13.82
C GLU A 224 -25.85 9.79 15.14
N ALA A 225 -25.09 9.44 16.19
CA ALA A 225 -25.15 10.10 17.48
C ALA A 225 -24.76 11.59 17.39
N GLU A 226 -23.66 11.89 16.68
CA GLU A 226 -23.20 13.26 16.45
C GLU A 226 -24.23 14.08 15.68
N ASN A 227 -24.85 13.51 14.64
CA ASN A 227 -25.94 14.15 13.90
C ASN A 227 -27.14 14.47 14.80
N VAL A 228 -27.50 13.58 15.73
CA VAL A 228 -28.57 13.82 16.71
C VAL A 228 -28.22 14.99 17.63
N ILE A 229 -26.98 15.06 18.14
CA ILE A 229 -26.50 16.16 18.98
C ILE A 229 -26.58 17.50 18.22
N TYR A 230 -26.06 17.55 17.00
CA TYR A 230 -26.13 18.76 16.16
C TYR A 230 -27.57 19.18 15.87
N LYS A 231 -28.47 18.24 15.59
CA LYS A 231 -29.90 18.53 15.40
C LYS A 231 -30.53 19.10 16.66
N HIS A 232 -30.24 18.53 17.83
CA HIS A 232 -30.72 19.05 19.10
C HIS A 232 -30.22 20.47 19.36
N ASP A 233 -28.92 20.73 19.17
CA ASP A 233 -28.33 22.06 19.39
C ASP A 233 -28.90 23.10 18.41
N LYS A 234 -29.13 22.71 17.16
CA LYS A 234 -29.82 23.54 16.17
C LYS A 234 -31.24 23.91 16.62
N VAL A 235 -31.99 22.97 17.20
CA VAL A 235 -33.33 23.25 17.74
C VAL A 235 -33.24 24.18 18.95
N LYS A 236 -32.29 23.93 19.86
CA LYS A 236 -32.06 24.79 21.03
C LYS A 236 -31.71 26.23 20.64
N GLN A 237 -30.88 26.42 19.62
CA GLN A 237 -30.51 27.75 19.10
C GLN A 237 -31.65 28.46 18.37
N ARG A 238 -32.53 27.72 17.67
CA ARG A 238 -33.73 28.30 17.04
C ARG A 238 -34.69 28.94 18.05
N GLY A 239 -34.60 28.56 19.33
CA GLY A 239 -35.41 29.10 20.42
C GLY A 239 -36.89 28.71 20.30
N ASN A 240 -37.71 29.16 21.26
CA ASN A 240 -39.15 28.90 21.22
C ASN A 240 -39.82 29.76 20.13
N PRO A 241 -40.75 29.18 19.35
CA PRO A 241 -41.56 29.97 18.43
C PRO A 241 -42.38 30.99 19.21
N ILE A 242 -42.39 32.23 18.73
CA ILE A 242 -43.26 33.28 19.29
C ILE A 242 -44.53 33.32 18.47
N VAL A 243 -45.65 33.06 19.14
CA VAL A 243 -46.98 33.19 18.57
C VAL A 243 -47.50 34.58 18.90
N LEU A 244 -47.87 35.35 17.86
CA LEU A 244 -48.68 36.55 18.02
C LEU A 244 -50.11 36.14 18.39
N SER A 245 -50.51 36.43 19.63
CA SER A 245 -51.90 36.27 20.08
C SER A 245 -52.62 37.62 20.00
N ASN A 246 -53.94 37.61 19.83
CA ASN A 246 -54.79 38.81 19.61
C ASN A 246 -54.71 39.90 20.72
N GLY A 247 -54.10 39.60 21.86
CA GLY A 247 -53.89 40.55 22.97
C GLY A 247 -52.45 41.09 23.12
N ARG A 248 -51.50 40.71 22.24
CA ARG A 248 -50.13 41.25 22.31
C ARG A 248 -50.06 42.63 21.65
N VAL A 249 -49.39 43.57 22.32
CA VAL A 249 -49.16 44.93 21.84
C VAL A 249 -47.67 45.21 21.66
N CYS A 250 -47.34 46.17 20.80
CA CYS A 250 -45.96 46.59 20.59
C CYS A 250 -45.39 47.28 21.84
N GLN A 251 -44.21 46.88 22.30
CA GLN A 251 -43.58 47.48 23.49
C GLN A 251 -43.16 48.96 23.35
N VAL A 252 -43.16 49.51 22.12
CA VAL A 252 -42.75 50.90 21.86
C VAL A 252 -43.97 51.82 21.76
N CYS A 253 -44.94 51.48 20.91
CA CYS A 253 -46.13 52.32 20.69
C CYS A 253 -47.39 51.83 21.43
N GLN A 254 -47.33 50.70 22.13
CA GLN A 254 -48.44 50.08 22.87
C GLN A 254 -49.69 49.78 22.01
N SER A 255 -49.57 49.79 20.68
CA SER A 255 -50.67 49.47 19.76
C SER A 255 -50.73 47.97 19.42
N PRO A 256 -51.92 47.42 19.11
CA PRO A 256 -52.08 46.03 18.65
C PRO A 256 -51.38 45.81 17.30
N PHE A 257 -51.00 44.56 17.01
CA PHE A 257 -50.46 44.17 15.70
C PHE A 257 -51.61 43.87 14.74
N CYS A 258 -51.71 44.64 13.64
CA CYS A 258 -52.69 44.39 12.58
C CYS A 258 -52.17 43.43 11.49
N GLU A 259 -50.85 43.35 11.33
CA GLU A 259 -50.17 42.47 10.38
C GLU A 259 -49.30 41.44 11.10
N PRO A 260 -49.10 40.24 10.54
CA PRO A 260 -48.28 39.19 11.16
C PRO A 260 -46.77 39.46 11.08
N ALA A 261 -46.35 40.66 10.65
CA ALA A 261 -44.95 41.07 10.55
C ALA A 261 -44.51 41.82 11.83
N PHE A 262 -43.55 41.26 12.56
CA PHE A 262 -43.03 41.81 13.81
C PHE A 262 -41.56 41.47 14.00
N VAL A 263 -40.87 42.23 14.84
CA VAL A 263 -39.48 42.01 15.21
C VAL A 263 -39.40 41.59 16.67
N ARG A 264 -38.58 40.58 16.95
CA ARG A 264 -38.28 40.13 18.31
C ARG A 264 -36.97 40.73 18.78
N HIS A 265 -36.99 41.38 19.94
CA HIS A 265 -35.78 41.80 20.64
C HIS A 265 -35.17 40.67 21.49
N PRO A 266 -33.85 40.70 21.79
CA PRO A 266 -33.20 39.67 22.62
C PRO A 266 -33.84 39.46 24.00
N ASN A 267 -34.46 40.51 24.56
CA ASN A 267 -35.21 40.46 25.83
C ASN A 267 -36.58 39.77 25.73
N GLY A 268 -36.96 39.23 24.56
CA GLY A 268 -38.25 38.57 24.33
C GLY A 268 -39.40 39.53 23.99
N GLY A 269 -39.14 40.83 23.92
CA GLY A 269 -40.11 41.84 23.49
C GLY A 269 -40.44 41.78 22.01
N VAL A 270 -41.71 42.03 21.68
CA VAL A 270 -42.19 42.12 20.29
C VAL A 270 -42.50 43.57 19.93
N VAL A 271 -42.05 43.99 18.75
CA VAL A 271 -42.24 45.35 18.24
C VAL A 271 -42.62 45.34 16.76
N HIS A 272 -43.30 46.39 16.30
CA HIS A 272 -43.50 46.60 14.86
C HIS A 272 -42.15 46.76 14.16
N THR A 273 -42.08 46.34 12.90
CA THR A 273 -40.90 46.52 12.04
C THR A 273 -40.46 47.98 11.99
N HIS A 274 -41.39 48.91 11.77
CA HIS A 274 -41.13 50.35 11.80
C HIS A 274 -40.67 50.88 13.17
N CYS A 275 -41.25 50.38 14.28
CA CYS A 275 -40.84 50.78 15.63
C CYS A 275 -39.43 50.31 15.98
N ALA A 276 -38.98 49.17 15.45
CA ALA A 276 -37.60 48.71 15.57
C ALA A 276 -36.64 49.63 14.81
N SER A 277 -36.99 50.02 13.57
CA SER A 277 -36.17 50.89 12.73
C SER A 277 -35.99 52.31 13.31
N ASN A 278 -37.06 52.92 13.84
CA ASN A 278 -36.98 54.27 14.43
C ASN A 278 -36.13 54.33 15.72
N ARG A 279 -36.00 53.22 16.44
CA ARG A 279 -35.19 53.18 17.67
C ARG A 279 -33.69 53.14 17.38
N LEU A 280 -33.28 52.49 16.27
CA LEU A 280 -31.89 52.50 15.79
C LEU A 280 -31.44 53.90 15.33
N LEU A 281 -32.37 54.70 14.80
CA LEU A 281 -32.12 56.10 14.44
C LEU A 281 -31.96 57.00 15.69
N ASN A 282 -32.75 56.75 16.74
CA ASN A 282 -32.67 57.53 17.99
C ASN A 282 -31.52 57.12 18.93
N SER A 283 -30.97 55.91 18.86
CA SER A 283 -29.80 55.54 19.69
C SER A 283 -28.51 56.24 19.27
N ASN A 284 -28.40 56.67 18.00
CA ASN A 284 -27.27 57.45 17.51
C ASN A 284 -27.27 58.91 17.97
N MET A 285 -28.37 59.39 18.60
CA MET A 285 -28.51 60.78 19.06
C MET A 285 -28.31 60.95 20.58
N ILE A 286 -28.12 59.88 21.35
CA ILE A 286 -28.00 59.95 22.83
C ILE A 286 -26.53 59.92 23.32
N HIS A 287 -25.55 59.63 22.45
CA HIS A 287 -24.13 59.64 22.83
C HIS A 287 -23.47 61.03 22.91
N HIS A 288 -24.18 62.10 22.53
CA HIS A 288 -23.71 63.48 22.68
C HIS A 288 -24.68 64.26 23.55
N LEU A 289 -24.57 64.16 24.87
CA LEU A 289 -24.79 65.26 25.83
C LEU A 289 -24.61 64.73 27.26
N SER A 290 -23.66 65.34 27.97
CA SER A 290 -23.49 65.36 29.44
C SER A 290 -22.45 64.41 30.06
N SER A 291 -21.18 64.77 29.95
CA SER A 291 -20.29 64.87 31.13
C SER A 291 -20.50 66.26 31.78
N PRO A 292 -20.04 66.61 32.99
CA PRO A 292 -19.36 65.85 34.07
C PRO A 292 -19.97 66.10 35.47
N SER A 293 -19.51 65.40 36.53
CA SER A 293 -19.07 66.02 37.81
C SER A 293 -18.87 64.99 38.97
N SER A 294 -17.59 64.73 39.26
CA SER A 294 -16.92 64.69 40.58
C SER A 294 -17.57 64.08 41.84
N ARG A 295 -16.76 63.20 42.48
CA ARG A 295 -16.37 63.12 43.93
C ARG A 295 -17.50 63.26 44.96
N THR A 296 -17.68 62.34 45.90
CA THR A 296 -16.72 61.80 46.89
C THR A 296 -17.16 60.44 47.39
#